data_AF-A0A838HBU2-F1
#
_entry.id   AF-A0A838HBU2-F1
#
_cell.length_a   1.000
_cell.length_b   1.000
_cell.length_c   1.000
_cell.angle_alpha   90.00
_cell.angle_beta   90.00
_cell.angle_gamma   90.00
#
_symmetry.space_group_name_H-M   'P 1'
#
loop_
_entity.id
_entity.type
_entity.pdbx_description
1 polymer ?
#
loop_
_entity_poly.entity_id
_entity_poly.type
_entity_poly.pdbx_seq_one_letter_code
_entity_poly.pdbx_strand_id
1 'polypeptide(L)'
;GNNNAYCRDDEIAWVDWDLDTRQRELLAFAARVFAIRRGNPVLRRRSFFSGGPTGDGAKDVAWVREDGDEMTLLDWSDPQRRMLGMLVDGQATDEVDERGEPIRGDTLFLVASADNRARLFRLPELPTPGVWRELVNTARPTLRPVRAGRVRLTPNSLVLLRYEAVA
;
A
#
# COMPACT_ATOMS: atom_id res chain seq x y z
N GLY A 1 -23.16 16.97 5.56
CA GLY A 1 -22.03 17.46 4.73
C GLY A 1 -21.49 18.81 5.16
N ASN A 2 -21.73 19.24 6.41
CA ASN A 2 -21.09 20.44 6.96
C ASN A 2 -19.60 20.11 7.22
N ASN A 3 -18.67 20.86 6.63
CA ASN A 3 -17.22 20.70 6.82
C ASN A 3 -16.64 21.61 7.91
N ASN A 4 -17.48 22.33 8.65
CA ASN A 4 -17.08 23.31 9.67
C ASN A 4 -18.04 23.33 10.89
N ALA A 5 -18.30 22.17 11.50
CA ALA A 5 -19.27 22.01 12.60
C ALA A 5 -18.75 22.45 13.99
N TYR A 6 -17.79 23.37 14.07
CA TYR A 6 -17.07 23.71 15.31
C TYR A 6 -17.93 24.28 16.45
N CYS A 7 -19.07 24.91 16.12
CA CYS A 7 -19.99 25.51 17.09
C CYS A 7 -21.28 24.69 17.28
N ARG A 8 -21.29 23.42 16.85
CA ARG A 8 -22.44 22.53 16.98
C ARG A 8 -22.22 21.58 18.15
N ASP A 9 -23.17 21.58 19.08
CA ASP A 9 -23.27 20.59 20.15
C ASP A 9 -24.64 19.91 20.05
N ASP A 10 -24.77 19.09 19.00
CA ASP A 10 -25.99 18.37 18.64
C ASP A 10 -25.65 17.13 17.80
N GLU A 11 -26.66 16.41 17.34
CA GLU A 11 -26.56 15.14 16.61
C GLU A 11 -25.80 15.26 15.27
N ILE A 12 -25.56 16.48 14.76
CA ILE A 12 -24.71 16.67 13.58
C ILE A 12 -23.22 16.44 13.93
N ALA A 13 -22.82 16.72 15.17
CA ALA A 13 -21.44 16.62 15.64
C ALA A 13 -21.18 15.44 16.58
N TRP A 14 -22.21 14.93 17.27
CA TRP A 14 -22.07 13.77 18.15
C TRP A 14 -21.73 12.50 17.36
N VAL A 15 -21.00 11.58 18.00
CA VAL A 15 -20.68 10.28 17.41
C VAL A 15 -21.88 9.36 17.55
N ASP A 16 -22.47 8.99 16.42
CA ASP A 16 -23.50 7.97 16.37
C ASP A 16 -22.88 6.56 16.37
N TRP A 17 -23.27 5.76 17.36
CA TRP A 17 -22.80 4.38 17.54
C TRP A 17 -23.81 3.33 17.07
N ASP A 18 -25.00 3.73 16.63
CA ASP A 18 -25.97 2.82 16.01
C ASP A 18 -25.59 2.56 14.55
N LEU A 19 -24.58 1.71 14.38
CA LEU A 19 -23.98 1.45 13.07
C LEU A 19 -24.85 0.51 12.23
N ASP A 20 -25.16 0.93 11.01
CA ASP A 20 -25.71 0.08 9.96
C ASP A 20 -24.67 -0.96 9.45
N THR A 21 -25.11 -1.84 8.56
CA THR A 21 -24.24 -2.89 7.99
C THR A 21 -23.02 -2.31 7.28
N ARG A 22 -23.18 -1.25 6.48
CA ARG A 22 -22.11 -0.63 5.71
C ARG A 22 -21.09 0.07 6.62
N GLN A 23 -21.55 0.74 7.67
CA GLN A 23 -20.70 1.39 8.66
C GLN A 23 -19.89 0.36 9.46
N ARG A 24 -20.48 -0.79 9.81
CA ARG A 24 -19.77 -1.92 10.44
C ARG A 24 -18.70 -2.50 9.52
N GLU A 25 -19.00 -2.66 8.23
CA GLU A 25 -18.01 -3.10 7.24
C GLU A 25 -16.85 -2.12 7.11
N LEU A 26 -17.12 -0.80 7.11
CA LEU A 26 -16.09 0.24 7.09
C LEU A 26 -15.22 0.21 8.36
N LEU A 27 -15.83 0.05 9.53
CA LEU A 27 -15.12 -0.08 10.80
C LEU A 27 -14.19 -1.30 10.79
N ALA A 28 -14.69 -2.46 10.34
CA ALA A 28 -13.90 -3.68 10.21
C ALA A 28 -12.75 -3.52 9.21
N PHE A 29 -13.00 -2.85 8.08
CA PHE A 29 -11.97 -2.53 7.09
C PHE A 29 -10.89 -1.62 7.69
N ALA A 30 -11.28 -0.54 8.38
CA ALA A 30 -10.35 0.38 9.02
C ALA A 30 -9.50 -0.33 10.08
N ALA A 31 -10.11 -1.14 10.94
CA ALA A 31 -9.41 -1.96 11.93
C ALA A 31 -8.38 -2.89 11.27
N ARG A 32 -8.73 -3.54 10.16
CA ARG A 32 -7.80 -4.38 9.39
C ARG A 32 -6.61 -3.58 8.85
N VAL A 33 -6.85 -2.39 8.28
CA VAL A 33 -5.77 -1.52 7.78
C VAL A 33 -4.82 -1.09 8.91
N PHE A 34 -5.36 -0.71 10.07
CA PHE A 34 -4.54 -0.37 11.23
C PHE A 34 -3.76 -1.58 11.77
N ALA A 35 -4.34 -2.78 11.73
CA ALA A 35 -3.62 -4.01 12.09
C ALA A 35 -2.45 -4.29 11.14
N ILE A 36 -2.64 -4.13 9.83
CA ILE A 36 -1.56 -4.26 8.83
C ILE A 36 -0.45 -3.25 9.09
N ARG A 37 -0.80 -1.97 9.28
CA ARG A 37 0.18 -0.91 9.61
C ARG A 37 0.97 -1.23 10.87
N ARG A 38 0.32 -1.78 11.90
CA ARG A 38 0.97 -2.15 13.16
C ARG A 38 1.88 -3.37 12.99
N GLY A 39 1.44 -4.36 12.21
CA GLY A 39 2.12 -5.63 12.01
C GLY A 39 3.37 -5.58 11.14
N ASN A 40 3.51 -4.58 10.26
CA ASN A 40 4.68 -4.44 9.41
C ASN A 40 5.46 -3.14 9.71
N PRO A 41 6.70 -3.21 10.26
CA PRO A 41 7.47 -2.04 10.64
C PRO A 41 7.88 -1.14 9.46
N VAL A 42 7.92 -1.65 8.23
CA VAL A 42 8.24 -0.83 7.03
C VAL A 42 7.22 0.30 6.82
N LEU A 43 6.01 0.16 7.38
CA LEU A 43 4.96 1.18 7.33
C LEU A 43 5.05 2.19 8.49
N ARG A 44 5.95 1.98 9.46
CA ARG A 44 6.10 2.77 10.70
C ARG A 44 7.54 3.23 10.94
N ARG A 45 8.28 3.47 9.87
CA ARG A 45 9.66 4.00 9.92
C ARG A 45 9.71 5.36 10.62
N ARG A 46 10.85 5.65 11.23
CA ARG A 46 11.22 6.93 11.87
C ARG A 46 12.03 7.81 10.90
N SER A 47 12.75 7.21 9.95
CA SER A 47 13.42 7.86 8.83
C SER A 47 12.58 7.84 7.55
N PHE A 48 12.91 8.71 6.61
CA PHE A 48 12.37 8.65 5.25
C PHE A 48 13.01 7.50 4.47
N PHE A 49 12.25 6.95 3.52
CA PHE A 49 12.84 6.09 2.51
C PHE A 49 13.89 6.86 1.69
N SER A 50 15.01 6.20 1.40
CA SER A 50 16.09 6.82 0.62
C SER A 50 15.83 6.76 -0.90
N GLY A 51 15.18 5.68 -1.37
CA GLY A 51 15.05 5.38 -2.80
C GLY A 51 16.37 4.98 -3.48
N GLY A 52 17.45 4.89 -2.71
CA GLY A 52 18.77 4.42 -3.13
C GLY A 52 19.11 3.07 -2.48
N PRO A 53 20.25 2.48 -2.85
CA PRO A 53 20.73 1.24 -2.24
C PRO A 53 20.96 1.41 -0.73
N THR A 54 20.44 0.50 0.08
CA THR A 54 20.80 0.35 1.50
C THR A 54 22.13 -0.41 1.64
N GLY A 55 22.57 -0.66 2.88
CA GLY A 55 23.86 -1.33 3.14
C GLY A 55 23.99 -2.74 2.55
N ASP A 56 22.88 -3.38 2.18
CA ASP A 56 22.77 -4.66 1.49
C ASP A 56 22.65 -4.54 -0.05
N GLY A 57 22.67 -3.32 -0.60
CA GLY A 57 22.66 -3.03 -2.03
C GLY A 57 21.28 -2.99 -2.69
N ALA A 58 20.21 -3.36 -1.98
CA ALA A 58 18.83 -3.27 -2.47
C ALA A 58 18.25 -1.88 -2.19
N LYS A 59 17.27 -1.41 -2.98
CA LYS A 59 16.55 -0.16 -2.69
C LYS A 59 15.48 -0.41 -1.64
N ASP A 60 15.36 0.48 -0.66
CA ASP A 60 14.31 0.41 0.36
C ASP A 60 12.92 0.79 -0.17
N VAL A 61 12.87 1.61 -1.22
CA VAL A 61 11.66 1.88 -2.00
C VAL A 61 11.98 2.01 -3.49
N ALA A 62 11.07 1.51 -4.33
CA ALA A 62 11.06 1.76 -5.76
C ALA A 62 9.64 2.16 -6.21
N TRP A 63 9.56 3.12 -7.13
CA TRP A 63 8.31 3.53 -7.75
C TRP A 63 8.18 2.87 -9.11
N VAL A 64 7.02 2.28 -9.38
CA VAL A 64 6.85 1.33 -10.48
C VAL A 64 5.72 1.80 -11.40
N ARG A 65 5.93 1.69 -12.71
CA ARG A 65 4.95 1.97 -13.76
C ARG A 65 4.03 0.78 -13.98
N GLU A 66 2.95 0.99 -14.73
CA GLU A 66 1.94 -0.05 -14.99
C GLU A 66 2.46 -1.26 -15.79
N ASP A 67 3.59 -1.09 -16.50
CA ASP A 67 4.27 -2.14 -17.24
C ASP A 67 5.21 -2.99 -16.37
N GLY A 68 5.41 -2.61 -15.10
CA GLY A 68 6.24 -3.32 -14.12
C GLY A 68 7.66 -2.76 -13.97
N ASP A 69 8.04 -1.77 -14.79
CA ASP A 69 9.37 -1.16 -14.73
C ASP A 69 9.44 -0.02 -13.70
N GLU A 70 10.65 0.30 -13.24
CA GLU A 70 10.87 1.44 -12.36
C GLU A 70 10.58 2.77 -13.09
N MET A 71 9.93 3.69 -12.39
CA MET A 71 9.63 5.03 -12.88
C MET A 71 10.90 5.86 -13.06
N THR A 72 10.98 6.55 -14.19
CA THR A 72 12.00 7.58 -14.44
C THR A 72 11.53 8.96 -14.00
N LEU A 73 12.42 9.96 -13.99
CA LEU A 73 12.05 11.35 -13.73
C LEU A 73 11.03 11.91 -14.74
N LEU A 74 11.04 11.42 -15.98
CA LEU A 74 10.06 11.81 -16.99
C LEU A 74 8.67 11.26 -16.66
N ASP A 75 8.59 10.03 -16.16
CA ASP A 75 7.32 9.42 -15.74
C ASP A 75 6.67 10.18 -14.58
N TRP A 76 7.48 10.72 -13.66
CA TRP A 76 7.01 11.59 -12.58
C TRP A 76 6.40 12.90 -13.06
N SER A 77 6.89 13.40 -14.21
CA SER A 77 6.49 14.68 -14.76
C SER A 77 5.28 14.58 -15.68
N ASP A 78 4.79 13.36 -15.96
CA ASP A 78 3.66 13.13 -16.86
C ASP A 78 2.31 13.46 -16.16
N PRO A 79 1.64 14.55 -16.55
CA PRO A 79 0.36 14.95 -15.97
C PRO A 79 -0.80 14.04 -16.38
N GLN A 80 -0.60 13.09 -17.29
CA GLN A 80 -1.62 12.11 -17.72
C GLN A 80 -1.51 10.78 -16.97
N ARG A 81 -0.42 10.54 -16.24
CA ARG A 81 -0.25 9.33 -15.45
C ARG A 81 -1.28 9.30 -14.31
N ARG A 82 -2.06 8.22 -14.25
CA ARG A 82 -3.14 8.01 -13.25
C ARG A 82 -2.92 6.77 -12.39
N MET A 83 -1.80 6.08 -12.58
CA MET A 83 -1.45 4.89 -11.84
C MET A 83 0.00 4.96 -11.41
N LEU A 84 0.26 4.46 -10.21
CA LEU A 84 1.61 4.25 -9.71
C LEU A 84 1.63 3.00 -8.82
N GLY A 85 2.78 2.32 -8.85
CA GLY A 85 3.15 1.30 -7.90
C GLY A 85 4.22 1.82 -6.95
N MET A 86 4.20 1.38 -5.70
CA MET A 86 5.25 1.62 -4.72
C MET A 86 5.66 0.27 -4.13
N LEU A 87 6.87 -0.16 -4.46
CA LEU A 87 7.52 -1.33 -3.91
C LEU A 87 8.36 -0.93 -2.71
N VAL A 88 8.04 -1.51 -1.56
CA VAL A 88 8.83 -1.36 -0.33
C VAL A 88 9.46 -2.70 -0.03
N ASP A 89 10.78 -2.76 -0.10
CA ASP A 89 11.52 -3.97 0.26
C ASP A 89 11.63 -4.02 1.80
N GLY A 90 11.07 -5.08 2.41
CA GLY A 90 11.08 -5.24 3.84
C GLY A 90 12.41 -5.75 4.41
N GLN A 91 13.34 -6.13 3.54
CA GLN A 91 14.69 -6.56 3.90
C GLN A 91 15.71 -5.43 3.74
N ALA A 92 15.48 -4.50 2.81
CA ALA A 92 16.31 -3.32 2.60
C ALA A 92 15.95 -2.23 3.63
N THR A 93 16.71 -2.16 4.73
CA THR A 93 16.41 -1.26 5.86
C THR A 93 17.67 -0.55 6.36
N ASP A 94 17.52 0.74 6.63
CA ASP A 94 18.49 1.57 7.36
C ASP A 94 18.04 1.83 8.81
N GLU A 95 16.88 1.28 9.20
CA GLU A 95 16.33 1.40 10.54
C GLU A 95 16.91 0.35 11.47
N VAL A 96 17.22 0.76 12.70
CA VAL A 96 17.69 -0.13 13.77
C VAL A 96 16.89 0.07 15.04
N ASP A 97 16.69 -0.96 15.84
CA ASP A 97 16.01 -0.82 17.13
C ASP A 97 16.90 -0.13 18.19
N GLU A 98 16.42 -0.06 19.44
CA GLU A 98 17.16 0.55 20.55
C GLU A 98 18.49 -0.17 20.86
N ARG A 99 18.69 -1.39 20.34
CA ARG A 99 19.89 -2.20 20.52
C ARG A 99 20.82 -2.15 19.30
N GLY A 100 20.42 -1.44 18.25
CA GLY A 100 21.17 -1.37 16.99
C GLY A 100 20.86 -2.51 16.02
N GLU A 101 19.84 -3.34 16.28
CA GLU A 101 19.48 -4.45 15.41
C GLU A 101 18.60 -3.99 14.24
N PRO A 102 18.86 -4.42 12.98
CA PRO A 102 18.07 -3.99 11.83
C PRO A 102 16.58 -4.33 11.95
N ILE A 103 15.72 -3.34 11.72
CA ILE A 103 14.27 -3.52 11.73
C ILE A 103 13.80 -3.94 10.34
N ARG A 104 13.45 -5.22 10.20
CA ARG A 104 12.97 -5.85 8.96
C ARG A 104 11.47 -6.12 9.02
N GLY A 105 10.84 -6.21 7.86
CA GLY A 105 9.42 -6.54 7.71
C GLY A 105 9.11 -7.31 6.43
N ASP A 106 7.83 -7.44 6.11
CA ASP A 106 7.41 -8.04 4.85
C ASP A 106 7.65 -7.05 3.69
N THR A 107 8.06 -7.55 2.53
CA THR A 107 8.10 -6.78 1.28
C THR A 107 6.68 -6.51 0.80
N LEU A 108 6.36 -5.24 0.56
CA LEU A 108 5.02 -4.77 0.21
C LEU A 108 5.01 -4.12 -1.17
N PHE A 109 3.90 -4.27 -1.88
CA PHE A 109 3.65 -3.53 -3.12
C PHE A 109 2.27 -2.87 -3.09
N LEU A 110 2.26 -1.55 -3.08
CA LEU A 110 1.05 -0.74 -3.12
C LEU A 110 0.81 -0.26 -4.55
N VAL A 111 -0.36 -0.55 -5.10
CA VAL A 111 -0.78 -0.06 -6.41
C VAL A 111 -1.99 0.84 -6.23
N ALA A 112 -1.88 2.08 -6.69
CA ALA A 112 -2.97 3.05 -6.65
C ALA A 112 -3.34 3.48 -8.06
N SER A 113 -4.64 3.53 -8.32
CA SER A 113 -5.20 4.05 -9.57
C SER A 113 -6.23 5.13 -9.28
N ALA A 114 -6.00 6.31 -9.85
CA ALA A 114 -6.96 7.39 -9.98
C ALA A 114 -7.58 7.44 -11.39
N ASP A 115 -7.44 6.36 -12.15
CA ASP A 115 -8.01 6.24 -13.48
C ASP A 115 -9.54 6.06 -13.38
N ASN A 116 -10.27 6.58 -14.36
CA ASN A 116 -11.72 6.42 -14.46
C ASN A 116 -12.11 5.11 -15.15
N ARG A 117 -11.15 4.34 -15.64
CA ARG A 117 -11.33 3.02 -16.25
C ARG A 117 -10.57 1.94 -15.50
N ALA A 118 -11.05 0.71 -15.64
CA ALA A 118 -10.31 -0.44 -15.13
C ALA A 118 -9.02 -0.62 -15.94
N ARG A 119 -7.91 -0.83 -15.25
CA ARG A 119 -6.57 -0.97 -15.85
C ARG A 119 -5.87 -2.18 -15.27
N LEU A 120 -4.97 -2.75 -16.07
CA LEU A 120 -4.10 -3.84 -15.65
C LEU A 120 -2.76 -3.24 -15.24
N PHE A 121 -2.20 -3.77 -14.17
CA PHE A 121 -0.87 -3.41 -13.68
C PHE A 121 -0.02 -4.68 -13.61
N ARG A 122 1.16 -4.66 -14.25
CA ARG A 122 2.14 -5.75 -14.15
C ARG A 122 2.96 -5.56 -12.87
N LEU A 123 3.04 -6.60 -12.06
CA LEU A 123 3.81 -6.57 -10.82
C LEU A 123 5.30 -6.70 -11.13
N PRO A 124 6.17 -6.04 -10.35
CA PRO A 124 7.61 -6.18 -10.51
C PRO A 124 8.03 -7.62 -10.21
N GLU A 125 9.02 -8.11 -10.96
CA GLU A 125 9.72 -9.35 -10.66
C GLU A 125 10.76 -9.09 -9.57
N LEU A 126 10.80 -9.94 -8.55
CA LEU A 126 11.78 -9.83 -7.47
C LEU A 126 12.89 -10.88 -7.68
N PRO A 127 14.12 -10.62 -7.18
CA PRO A 127 15.25 -11.55 -7.36
C PRO A 127 15.02 -12.93 -6.73
N THR A 128 14.26 -12.99 -5.65
CA THR A 128 13.90 -14.24 -4.98
C THR A 128 12.61 -14.80 -5.61
N PRO A 129 12.46 -16.13 -5.76
CA PRO A 129 11.21 -16.72 -6.19
C PRO A 129 10.13 -16.56 -5.11
N GLY A 130 8.88 -16.36 -5.51
CA GLY A 130 7.81 -16.06 -4.56
C GLY A 130 6.50 -15.70 -5.23
N VAL A 131 5.50 -15.42 -4.40
CA VAL A 131 4.15 -15.07 -4.84
C VAL A 131 3.64 -13.81 -4.16
N TRP A 132 2.85 -13.04 -4.90
CA TRP A 132 2.14 -11.89 -4.35
C TRP A 132 0.79 -12.31 -3.75
N ARG A 133 0.48 -11.80 -2.56
CA ARG A 133 -0.81 -11.95 -1.87
C ARG A 133 -1.47 -10.60 -1.64
N GLU A 134 -2.77 -10.49 -1.91
CA GLU A 134 -3.53 -9.30 -1.52
C GLU A 134 -3.67 -9.23 0.01
N LEU A 135 -3.34 -8.07 0.57
CA LEU A 135 -3.66 -7.69 1.95
C LEU A 135 -4.87 -6.76 2.00
N VAL A 136 -4.97 -5.85 1.03
CA VAL A 136 -6.08 -4.89 0.90
C VAL A 136 -6.45 -4.75 -0.57
N ASN A 137 -7.75 -4.67 -0.84
CA ASN A 137 -8.28 -4.24 -2.13
C ASN A 137 -9.48 -3.33 -1.85
N THR A 138 -9.46 -2.07 -2.27
CA THR A 138 -10.56 -1.13 -1.97
C THR A 138 -11.78 -1.36 -2.85
N ALA A 139 -11.66 -2.13 -3.92
CA ALA A 139 -12.77 -2.45 -4.82
C ALA A 139 -13.68 -3.57 -4.29
N ARG A 140 -13.22 -4.35 -3.31
CA ARG A 140 -13.96 -5.49 -2.75
C ARG A 140 -13.42 -5.94 -1.38
N PRO A 141 -14.27 -6.48 -0.49
CA PRO A 141 -13.80 -7.00 0.80
C PRO A 141 -13.01 -8.31 0.67
N THR A 142 -13.36 -9.17 -0.30
CA THR A 142 -12.77 -10.50 -0.49
C THR A 142 -11.43 -10.43 -1.22
N LEU A 143 -10.37 -10.83 -0.53
CA LEU A 143 -9.02 -10.93 -1.08
C LEU A 143 -8.91 -12.14 -2.01
N ARG A 144 -8.13 -12.00 -3.08
CA ARG A 144 -7.91 -13.07 -4.07
C ARG A 144 -6.41 -13.32 -4.24
N PRO A 145 -6.01 -14.56 -4.57
CA PRO A 145 -4.65 -14.82 -5.01
C PRO A 145 -4.32 -14.00 -6.25
N VAL A 146 -3.12 -13.43 -6.29
CA VAL A 146 -2.61 -12.81 -7.50
C VAL A 146 -2.17 -13.90 -8.48
N ARG A 147 -2.52 -13.74 -9.77
CA ARG A 147 -2.19 -14.70 -10.82
C ARG A 147 -1.38 -14.04 -11.92
N ALA A 148 -0.43 -14.77 -12.49
CA ALA A 148 0.35 -14.37 -13.66
C ALA A 148 1.07 -13.01 -13.52
N GLY A 149 1.48 -12.63 -12.30
CA GLY A 149 2.21 -11.37 -12.06
C GLY A 149 1.43 -10.11 -12.42
N ARG A 150 0.08 -10.13 -12.38
CA ARG A 150 -0.74 -8.98 -12.75
C ARG A 150 -1.90 -8.78 -11.78
N VAL A 151 -2.27 -7.52 -11.58
CA VAL A 151 -3.46 -7.12 -10.83
C VAL A 151 -4.33 -6.19 -11.66
N ARG A 152 -5.65 -6.41 -11.64
CA ARG A 152 -6.62 -5.52 -12.27
C ARG A 152 -7.16 -4.55 -11.23
N LEU A 153 -6.95 -3.26 -11.45
CA LEU A 153 -7.52 -2.18 -10.66
C LEU A 153 -8.83 -1.74 -11.29
N THR A 154 -9.89 -1.64 -10.48
CA THR A 154 -11.10 -0.94 -10.89
C THR A 154 -10.85 0.57 -10.85
N PRO A 155 -11.71 1.40 -11.47
CA PRO A 155 -11.60 2.85 -11.34
C PRO A 155 -11.48 3.28 -9.87
N ASN A 156 -10.61 4.26 -9.59
CA ASN A 156 -10.43 4.85 -8.26
C ASN A 156 -10.19 3.82 -7.14
N SER A 157 -9.28 2.87 -7.38
CA SER A 157 -9.00 1.79 -6.42
C SER A 157 -7.53 1.70 -6.04
N LEU A 158 -7.31 1.06 -4.89
CA LEU A 158 -6.00 0.76 -4.34
C LEU A 158 -5.93 -0.72 -3.98
N VAL A 159 -4.78 -1.32 -4.24
CA VAL A 159 -4.44 -2.68 -3.83
C VAL A 159 -3.13 -2.67 -3.08
N LEU A 160 -3.10 -3.29 -1.90
CA LEU A 160 -1.86 -3.55 -1.16
C LEU A 160 -1.57 -5.05 -1.23
N LEU A 161 -0.36 -5.38 -1.66
CA LEU A 161 0.13 -6.74 -1.79
C LEU A 161 1.30 -6.97 -0.83
N ARG A 162 1.46 -8.22 -0.39
CA ARG A 162 2.65 -8.74 0.29
C ARG A 162 3.34 -9.77 -0.58
N TYR A 163 4.67 -9.75 -0.59
CA TYR A 163 5.47 -10.80 -1.20
C TYR A 163 5.73 -11.94 -0.21
N GLU A 164 5.52 -13.17 -0.66
CA GLU A 164 5.85 -14.40 0.09
C GLU A 164 6.91 -15.15 -0.71
N ALA A 165 8.18 -15.06 -0.28
CA ALA A 165 9.28 -15.80 -0.88
C ALA A 165 9.12 -17.31 -0.65
N VAL A 166 9.46 -18.12 -1.65
CA VAL A 166 9.58 -19.57 -1.49
C VAL A 166 10.95 -19.86 -0.90
N ALA A 167 10.96 -20.51 0.27
CA ALA A 167 12.18 -20.96 0.94
C ALA A 167 12.84 -22.13 0.19
#